data_AF-A0A4Q3CLS9-F1
#
_entry.id   AF-A0A4Q3CLS9-F1
#
_cell.length_a   1.000
_cell.length_b   1.000
_cell.length_c   1.000
_cell.angle_alpha   90.00
_cell.angle_beta   90.00
_cell.angle_gamma   90.00
#
_symmetry.space_group_name_H-M   'P 1'
#
loop_
_entity.id
_entity.type
_entity.pdbx_description
1 polymer ?
#
loop_
_entity_poly.entity_id
_entity_poly.type
_entity_poly.pdbx_seq_one_letter_code
_entity_poly.pdbx_strand_id
1 'polypeptide(L)'
;MTFDFGTLIAHAAKTRKLGAGTIIGSGTVSNRDADGGPGKPIAEGGVGYSCLAELRTVETIVRGKPETPFLKAGDTVRIWAEDDKHHPIFGVIEQTVTAG
;
A
#
# COMPACT_ATOMS: atom_id res chain seq x y z
N MET A 1 -9.08 6.17 1.59
CA MET A 1 -8.12 6.99 2.37
C MET A 1 -8.92 7.78 3.40
N THR A 2 -8.65 7.64 4.69
CA THR A 2 -9.44 8.30 5.77
C THR A 2 -9.13 9.79 5.91
N PHE A 3 -7.88 10.18 5.64
CA PHE A 3 -7.40 11.56 5.70
C PHE A 3 -6.75 11.90 4.37
N ASP A 4 -7.07 13.06 3.80
CA ASP A 4 -6.41 13.57 2.59
C ASP A 4 -5.03 14.18 2.88
N PHE A 5 -4.27 14.48 1.83
CA PHE A 5 -2.94 15.08 1.98
C PHE A 5 -2.96 16.43 2.69
N GLY A 6 -4.01 17.24 2.51
CA GLY A 6 -4.14 18.53 3.20
C GLY A 6 -4.20 18.35 4.72
N THR A 7 -4.97 17.36 5.17
CA THR A 7 -5.08 16.98 6.58
C THR A 7 -3.76 16.42 7.12
N LEU A 8 -3.07 15.57 6.35
CA LEU A 8 -1.77 15.02 6.73
C LEU A 8 -0.70 16.12 6.87
N ILE A 9 -0.65 17.06 5.92
CA ILE A 9 0.27 18.20 5.95
C ILE A 9 -0.03 19.10 7.16
N ALA A 10 -1.30 19.45 7.38
CA ALA A 10 -1.70 20.28 8.52
C ALA A 10 -1.34 19.62 9.86
N HIS A 11 -1.56 18.31 9.98
CA HIS A 11 -1.16 17.56 11.17
C HIS A 11 0.35 17.55 11.36
N ALA A 12 1.12 17.27 10.31
CA ALA A 12 2.58 17.22 10.37
C ALA A 12 3.20 18.59 10.72
N ALA A 13 2.59 19.69 10.26
CA ALA A 13 3.02 21.07 10.51
C ALA A 13 2.57 21.62 11.88
N LYS A 14 1.71 20.91 12.61
CA LYS A 14 1.12 21.39 13.88
C LYS A 14 2.16 21.79 14.92
N THR A 15 3.30 21.09 14.97
CA THR A 15 4.34 21.27 16.00
C THR A 15 5.74 21.49 15.43
N ARG A 16 5.88 21.59 14.11
CA ARG A 16 7.18 21.78 13.42
C ARG A 16 6.99 22.44 12.07
N LYS A 17 8.02 23.15 11.61
CA LYS A 17 8.07 23.72 10.26
C LYS A 17 8.34 22.62 9.24
N LEU A 18 7.68 22.68 8.08
CA LEU A 18 7.97 21.84 6.91
C LEU A 18 8.66 22.70 5.86
N GLY A 19 9.90 22.35 5.48
CA GLY A 19 10.69 23.08 4.49
C GLY A 19 10.38 22.64 3.05
N ALA A 20 10.85 23.42 2.08
CA ALA A 20 10.79 23.03 0.67
C ALA A 20 11.52 21.69 0.46
N GLY A 21 10.92 20.78 -0.30
CA GLY A 21 11.42 19.42 -0.51
C GLY A 21 10.98 18.37 0.52
N THR A 22 10.17 18.74 1.52
CA THR A 22 9.56 17.74 2.42
C THR A 22 8.66 16.78 1.66
N ILE A 23 8.83 15.47 1.89
CA ILE A 23 7.98 14.41 1.33
C ILE A 23 6.99 13.96 2.40
N ILE A 24 5.70 13.99 2.07
CA ILE A 24 4.61 13.46 2.90
C ILE A 24 4.02 12.24 2.19
N GLY A 25 4.10 11.07 2.82
CA GLY A 25 3.50 9.84 2.30
C GLY A 25 2.06 9.68 2.77
N SER A 26 1.21 9.09 1.93
CA SER A 26 -0.18 8.72 2.28
C SER A 26 -0.26 7.55 3.28
N GLY A 27 0.81 6.79 3.43
CA GLY A 27 0.75 5.41 3.93
C GLY A 27 0.34 4.42 2.82
N THR A 28 0.22 3.14 3.17
CA THR A 28 -0.17 2.07 2.24
C THR A 28 -1.59 2.31 1.71
N VAL A 29 -1.78 2.16 0.40
CA VAL A 29 -3.10 2.29 -0.22
C VAL A 29 -3.89 1.00 0.02
N SER A 30 -4.94 1.09 0.82
CA SER A 30 -5.80 -0.05 1.18
C SER A 30 -7.27 0.27 0.93
N ASN A 31 -8.02 -0.76 0.55
CA ASN A 31 -9.45 -0.71 0.29
C ASN A 31 -10.20 -1.59 1.29
N ARG A 32 -11.34 -1.08 1.76
CA ARG A 32 -12.31 -1.89 2.49
C ARG A 32 -13.14 -2.70 1.51
N ASP A 33 -13.61 -3.85 1.95
CA ASP A 33 -14.62 -4.61 1.20
C ASP A 33 -15.99 -3.91 1.29
N ALA A 34 -16.95 -4.33 0.46
CA ALA A 34 -18.26 -3.73 0.33
C ALA A 34 -19.08 -3.74 1.64
N ASP A 35 -18.82 -4.72 2.52
CA ASP A 35 -19.42 -4.83 3.85
C ASP A 35 -18.67 -4.03 4.94
N GLY A 36 -17.63 -3.28 4.56
CA GLY A 36 -16.77 -2.54 5.46
C GLY A 36 -15.68 -3.36 6.14
N GLY A 37 -15.60 -4.66 5.84
CA GLY A 37 -14.56 -5.57 6.31
C GLY A 37 -13.19 -5.30 5.67
N PRO A 38 -12.16 -6.05 6.07
CA PRO A 38 -10.88 -6.02 5.37
C PRO A 38 -11.10 -6.37 3.89
N GLY A 39 -10.37 -5.73 2.98
CA GLY A 39 -10.41 -6.09 1.55
C GLY A 39 -10.13 -7.58 1.32
N LYS A 40 -10.34 -8.07 0.11
CA LYS A 40 -10.11 -9.47 -0.27
C LYS A 40 -8.97 -9.61 -1.30
N PRO A 41 -8.27 -10.75 -1.33
CA PRO A 41 -7.38 -11.08 -2.44
C PRO A 41 -8.11 -11.02 -3.80
N ILE A 42 -7.37 -10.70 -4.86
CA ILE A 42 -7.90 -10.68 -6.24
C ILE A 42 -8.47 -12.05 -6.63
N ALA A 43 -7.79 -13.13 -6.24
CA ALA A 43 -8.23 -14.51 -6.48
C ALA A 43 -9.58 -14.85 -5.81
N GLU A 44 -9.99 -14.07 -4.82
CA GLU A 44 -11.25 -14.21 -4.08
C GLU A 44 -12.28 -13.12 -4.47
N GLY A 45 -12.05 -12.44 -5.59
CA GLY A 45 -12.97 -11.43 -6.14
C GLY A 45 -12.81 -10.02 -5.56
N GLY A 46 -11.77 -9.77 -4.77
CA GLY A 46 -11.45 -8.44 -4.25
C GLY A 46 -10.52 -7.61 -5.15
N VAL A 47 -10.08 -6.47 -4.63
CA VAL A 47 -9.13 -5.56 -5.30
C VAL A 47 -7.68 -5.76 -4.86
N GLY A 48 -7.42 -6.76 -4.01
CA GLY A 48 -6.09 -7.07 -3.49
C GLY A 48 -5.59 -6.14 -2.40
N TYR A 49 -4.32 -6.33 -2.03
CA TYR A 49 -3.62 -5.55 -1.01
C TYR A 49 -2.34 -4.97 -1.59
N SER A 50 -2.01 -3.73 -1.21
CA SER A 50 -0.72 -3.12 -1.56
C SER A 50 0.40 -3.47 -0.58
N CYS A 51 0.07 -4.14 0.54
CA CYS A 51 1.00 -4.42 1.62
C CYS A 51 0.92 -5.89 2.07
N LEU A 52 2.07 -6.59 2.04
CA LEU A 52 2.14 -7.98 2.54
C LEU A 52 1.83 -8.08 4.04
N ALA A 53 2.23 -7.09 4.83
CA ALA A 53 1.92 -7.09 6.27
C ALA A 53 0.41 -6.98 6.52
N GLU A 54 -0.30 -6.21 5.68
CA GLU A 54 -1.76 -6.10 5.72
C GLU A 54 -2.41 -7.45 5.36
N LEU A 55 -2.06 -8.03 4.20
CA LEU A 55 -2.56 -9.33 3.77
C LEU A 55 -2.37 -10.39 4.86
N ARG A 56 -1.18 -10.48 5.43
CA ARG A 56 -0.86 -11.42 6.51
C ARG A 56 -1.68 -11.18 7.79
N THR A 57 -1.99 -9.93 8.10
CA THR A 57 -2.87 -9.60 9.22
C THR A 57 -4.28 -10.08 8.94
N VAL A 58 -4.79 -9.88 7.72
CA VAL A 58 -6.12 -10.38 7.32
C VAL A 58 -6.16 -11.91 7.34
N GLU A 59 -5.15 -12.59 6.80
CA GLU A 59 -5.02 -14.06 6.88
C GLU A 59 -5.05 -14.55 8.33
N THR A 60 -4.37 -13.84 9.23
CA THR A 60 -4.40 -14.18 10.66
C THR A 60 -5.79 -14.00 11.26
N ILE A 61 -6.51 -12.93 10.92
CA ILE A 61 -7.88 -12.68 11.39
C ILE A 61 -8.85 -13.75 10.87
N VAL A 62 -8.74 -14.11 9.59
CA VAL A 62 -9.72 -14.97 8.90
C VAL A 62 -9.40 -16.46 9.05
N ARG A 63 -8.12 -16.83 9.02
CA ARG A 63 -7.64 -18.23 8.96
C ARG A 63 -6.79 -18.63 10.18
N GLY A 64 -6.58 -17.71 11.12
CA GLY A 64 -5.87 -17.95 12.37
C GLY A 64 -4.35 -17.88 12.29
N LYS A 65 -3.77 -17.74 11.10
CA LYS A 65 -2.31 -17.58 10.89
C LYS A 65 -2.00 -16.86 9.57
N PRO A 66 -0.83 -16.23 9.44
CA PRO A 66 -0.35 -15.76 8.15
C PRO A 66 0.10 -16.95 7.28
N GLU A 67 -0.30 -16.94 6.02
CA GLU A 67 0.03 -17.97 5.02
C GLU A 67 1.00 -17.41 3.97
N THR A 68 0.82 -16.15 3.58
CA THR A 68 1.68 -15.50 2.60
C THR A 68 3.03 -15.12 3.22
N PRO A 69 4.17 -15.52 2.63
CA PRO A 69 5.48 -15.12 3.12
C PRO A 69 5.76 -13.63 2.84
N PHE A 70 6.73 -13.04 3.55
CA PHE A 70 7.34 -11.80 3.09
C PHE A 70 8.23 -12.06 1.87
N LEU A 71 8.66 -10.97 1.23
CA LEU A 71 9.60 -11.01 0.11
C LEU A 71 10.90 -11.72 0.51
N LYS A 72 11.47 -12.46 -0.44
CA LYS A 72 12.73 -13.18 -0.35
C LYS A 72 13.72 -12.65 -1.39
N ALA A 73 15.00 -12.96 -1.21
CA ALA A 73 15.99 -12.65 -2.24
C ALA A 73 15.60 -13.27 -3.59
N GLY A 74 15.68 -12.47 -4.65
CA GLY A 74 15.23 -12.82 -6.00
C GLY A 74 13.79 -12.37 -6.32
N ASP A 75 12.96 -12.07 -5.33
CA ASP A 75 11.62 -11.53 -5.58
C ASP A 75 11.72 -10.13 -6.20
N THR A 76 10.84 -9.84 -7.16
CA THR A 76 10.75 -8.52 -7.80
C THR A 76 9.39 -7.91 -7.53
N VAL A 77 9.39 -6.65 -7.09
CA VAL A 77 8.17 -5.87 -6.82
C VAL A 77 8.06 -4.75 -7.85
N ARG A 78 6.84 -4.58 -8.38
CA ARG A 78 6.49 -3.51 -9.32
C ARG A 78 5.36 -2.67 -8.72
N ILE A 79 5.52 -1.35 -8.73
CA ILE A 79 4.50 -0.39 -8.30
C ILE A 79 4.36 0.68 -9.37
N TRP A 80 3.14 0.86 -9.88
CA TRP A 80 2.80 1.90 -10.85
C TRP A 80 1.36 2.37 -10.63
N ALA A 81 1.02 3.50 -11.25
CA ALA A 81 -0.34 4.01 -11.29
C ALA A 81 -0.67 4.42 -12.72
N GLU A 82 -1.89 4.16 -13.15
CA GLU A 82 -2.36 4.41 -14.52
C GLU A 82 -3.41 5.54 -14.56
N ASP A 83 -3.48 6.25 -15.69
CA ASP A 83 -4.64 7.09 -16.02
C ASP A 83 -5.80 6.24 -16.57
N ASP A 84 -6.93 6.88 -16.86
CA ASP A 84 -8.12 6.25 -17.45
C ASP A 84 -7.87 5.65 -18.86
N LYS A 85 -6.70 5.92 -19.45
CA LYS A 85 -6.25 5.38 -20.74
C LYS A 85 -5.17 4.31 -20.58
N HIS A 86 -4.92 3.84 -19.36
CA HIS A 86 -3.91 2.84 -19.02
C HIS A 86 -2.45 3.26 -19.23
N HIS A 87 -2.15 4.56 -19.16
CA HIS A 87 -0.78 5.06 -19.22
C HIS A 87 -0.15 5.21 -17.83
N PRO A 88 1.10 4.76 -17.61
CA PRO A 88 1.77 4.89 -16.32
C PRO A 88 2.18 6.35 -16.05
N ILE A 89 1.37 7.07 -15.27
CA ILE A 89 1.51 8.54 -15.09
C ILE A 89 2.72 8.97 -14.25
N PHE A 90 3.32 8.05 -13.51
CA PHE A 90 4.52 8.30 -12.70
C PHE A 90 5.70 7.41 -13.10
N GLY A 91 5.60 6.69 -14.22
CA GLY A 91 6.50 5.58 -14.52
C GLY A 91 6.25 4.35 -13.64
N VAL A 92 7.24 3.45 -13.58
CA VAL A 92 7.16 2.19 -12.84
C VAL A 92 8.33 2.10 -11.87
N ILE A 93 8.04 1.89 -10.59
CA ILE A 93 9.04 1.45 -9.61
C ILE A 93 9.17 -0.06 -9.76
N GLU A 94 10.35 -0.55 -10.08
CA GLU A 94 10.64 -1.98 -10.23
C GLU A 94 11.95 -2.30 -9.52
N GLN A 95 11.88 -3.16 -8.51
CA GLN A 95 13.03 -3.48 -7.67
C GLN A 95 13.07 -4.97 -7.34
N THR A 96 14.26 -5.56 -7.46
CA THR A 96 14.54 -6.94 -7.05
C THR A 96 15.21 -6.96 -5.69
N VAL A 97 14.70 -7.79 -4.79
CA VAL A 97 15.28 -7.99 -3.46
C VAL A 97 16.60 -8.75 -3.58
N THR A 98 17.68 -8.19 -3.06
CA THR A 98 18.99 -8.86 -2.99
C THR A 98 19.20 -9.47 -1.60
N ALA A 99 20.05 -10.49 -1.51
CA ALA A 99 20.54 -10.95 -0.21
C ALA A 99 21.31 -9.80 0.47
N GLY A 100 21.11 -9.66 1.78
CA GLY A 100 21.84 -8.71 2.62
C GLY A 100 23.15 -9.28 3.15
#